data_AF-A0A7S2KCU4-F1
#
_entry.id   AF-A0A7S2KCU4-F1
#
_cell.length_a   1.000
_cell.length_b   1.000
_cell.length_c   1.000
_cell.angle_alpha   90.00
_cell.angle_beta   90.00
_cell.angle_gamma   90.00
#
_symmetry.space_group_name_H-M   'P 1'
#
loop_
_entity.id
_entity.type
_entity.pdbx_description
1 polymer ?
#
loop_
_entity_poly.entity_id
_entity_poly.type
_entity_poly.pdbx_seq_one_letter_code
_entity_poly.pdbx_strand_id
1 'polypeptide(L)'
;MSEEEDLAVLIYKSSKTAKARAAAAAAAAVEEKGQMNASSTGRRTSTRKRSSNNQEDEASMDRPGKKRAVIEIREQKVGEKTLCSADHCTNFSSMTGRVRVKHGAKKKKRCCNSEGCTNQVVNGGVCRRHGAELKLCRREGCTKISVKEGVCIKHGKKKTCSSEGCTSIAQKGGVCIRHGA
;
A
#
# COMPACT_ATOMS: atom_id res chain seq x y z
N MET A 1 -63.66 -17.05 -5.97
CA MET A 1 -62.32 -17.63 -5.81
C MET A 1 -61.48 -17.34 -7.06
N SER A 2 -61.16 -16.07 -7.34
CA SER A 2 -60.54 -15.73 -8.65
C SER A 2 -60.00 -14.29 -8.73
N GLU A 3 -59.38 -13.75 -7.66
CA GLU A 3 -58.77 -12.40 -7.71
C GLU A 3 -57.39 -12.35 -7.02
N GLU A 4 -57.15 -13.18 -5.99
CA GLU A 4 -55.86 -13.23 -5.30
C GLU A 4 -54.80 -14.07 -6.04
N GLU A 5 -55.21 -15.06 -6.83
CA GLU A 5 -54.29 -15.89 -7.65
C GLU A 5 -53.66 -15.08 -8.80
N ASP A 6 -54.34 -14.06 -9.31
CA ASP A 6 -53.85 -13.22 -10.41
C ASP A 6 -52.72 -12.29 -9.97
N LEU A 7 -52.76 -11.78 -8.74
CA LEU A 7 -51.77 -10.84 -8.23
C LEU A 7 -50.42 -11.53 -7.98
N ALA A 8 -50.43 -12.76 -7.47
CA ALA A 8 -49.23 -13.58 -7.31
C ALA A 8 -48.58 -13.93 -8.68
N VAL A 9 -49.40 -14.24 -9.69
CA VAL A 9 -48.93 -14.53 -11.05
C VAL A 9 -48.34 -13.28 -11.72
N LEU A 10 -48.92 -12.10 -11.49
CA LEU A 10 -48.40 -10.82 -12.00
C LEU A 10 -47.07 -10.41 -11.32
N ILE A 11 -46.94 -10.62 -10.01
CA ILE A 11 -45.66 -10.40 -9.30
C ILE A 11 -44.58 -11.37 -9.80
N TYR A 12 -44.93 -12.63 -10.04
CA TYR A 12 -44.00 -13.62 -10.56
C TYR A 12 -43.55 -13.32 -12.01
N LYS A 13 -44.48 -12.88 -12.89
CA LYS A 13 -44.14 -12.49 -14.28
C LYS A 13 -43.32 -11.20 -14.34
N SER A 14 -43.59 -10.21 -13.49
CA SER A 14 -42.82 -8.96 -13.43
C SER A 14 -41.39 -9.18 -12.90
N SER A 15 -41.21 -10.05 -11.90
CA SER A 15 -39.88 -10.41 -11.39
C SER A 15 -39.05 -11.21 -12.40
N LYS A 16 -39.67 -12.12 -13.18
CA LYS A 16 -38.98 -12.89 -14.24
C LYS A 16 -38.54 -12.02 -15.42
N THR A 17 -39.35 -11.04 -15.82
CA THR A 17 -39.00 -10.07 -16.89
C THR A 17 -37.97 -9.04 -16.44
N ALA A 18 -37.99 -8.60 -15.18
CA ALA A 18 -36.96 -7.74 -14.60
C ALA A 18 -35.58 -8.44 -14.57
N LYS A 19 -35.55 -9.73 -14.21
CA LYS A 19 -34.32 -10.54 -14.19
C LYS A 19 -33.73 -10.74 -15.59
N ALA A 20 -34.59 -10.91 -16.62
CA ALA A 20 -34.16 -11.00 -18.01
C ALA A 20 -33.59 -9.67 -18.55
N ARG A 21 -34.19 -8.53 -18.17
CA ARG A 21 -33.69 -7.19 -18.54
C ARG A 21 -32.35 -6.86 -17.88
N ALA A 22 -32.15 -7.26 -16.62
CA ALA A 22 -30.88 -7.08 -15.92
C ALA A 22 -29.74 -7.94 -16.52
N ALA A 23 -30.05 -9.14 -17.00
CA ALA A 23 -29.08 -9.98 -17.70
C ALA A 23 -28.68 -9.42 -19.08
N ALA A 24 -29.62 -8.82 -19.82
CA ALA A 24 -29.35 -8.18 -21.10
C ALA A 24 -28.48 -6.91 -20.96
N ALA A 25 -28.65 -6.12 -19.88
CA ALA A 25 -27.84 -4.93 -19.61
C ALA A 25 -26.37 -5.24 -19.27
N ALA A 26 -26.08 -6.43 -18.73
CA ALA A 26 -24.71 -6.85 -18.42
C ALA A 26 -23.92 -7.34 -19.66
N ALA A 27 -24.61 -7.73 -20.74
CA ALA A 27 -23.99 -8.19 -21.97
C ALA A 27 -23.55 -7.04 -22.92
N ALA A 28 -24.08 -5.83 -22.72
CA ALA A 28 -23.81 -4.66 -23.58
C ALA A 28 -22.58 -3.82 -23.16
N ALA A 29 -21.81 -4.25 -22.13
CA ALA A 29 -20.72 -3.46 -21.54
C ALA A 29 -19.30 -4.00 -21.81
N VAL A 30 -19.10 -4.86 -22.81
CA VAL A 30 -17.77 -5.41 -23.16
C VAL A 30 -17.44 -5.07 -24.61
N GLU A 31 -17.07 -3.81 -24.87
CA GLU A 31 -16.33 -3.45 -26.07
C GLU A 31 -15.29 -2.36 -25.76
N GLU A 32 -14.09 -2.60 -26.27
CA GLU A 32 -12.90 -1.72 -26.32
C GLU A 32 -12.04 -1.50 -25.05
N LYS A 33 -10.99 -2.33 -24.90
CA LYS A 33 -9.60 -1.88 -24.67
C LYS A 33 -8.59 -3.03 -24.69
N GLY A 34 -7.54 -2.85 -25.50
CA GLY A 34 -6.20 -3.29 -25.10
C GLY A 34 -5.49 -4.27 -26.03
N GLN A 35 -5.20 -3.83 -27.25
CA GLN A 35 -4.07 -4.36 -28.03
C GLN A 35 -2.74 -4.09 -27.31
N MET A 36 -1.74 -4.90 -27.70
CA MET A 36 -0.30 -4.65 -27.71
C MET A 36 0.51 -4.81 -26.39
N ASN A 37 1.22 -5.95 -26.26
CA ASN A 37 2.69 -6.02 -26.37
C ASN A 37 3.25 -7.28 -25.68
N ALA A 38 3.39 -8.37 -26.45
CA ALA A 38 4.27 -9.49 -26.10
C ALA A 38 5.49 -9.43 -27.03
N SER A 39 6.60 -8.89 -26.54
CA SER A 39 7.88 -8.97 -27.24
C SER A 39 9.02 -9.12 -26.23
N SER A 40 9.74 -10.24 -26.43
CA SER A 40 11.12 -10.51 -26.02
C SER A 40 11.47 -10.51 -24.53
N THR A 41 11.38 -11.70 -23.93
CA THR A 41 12.15 -12.08 -22.74
C THR A 41 13.63 -12.28 -23.11
N GLY A 42 14.41 -11.20 -23.07
CA GLY A 42 15.87 -11.23 -23.12
C GLY A 42 16.46 -11.11 -21.72
N ARG A 43 16.67 -12.24 -21.04
CA ARG A 43 17.27 -12.30 -19.70
C ARG A 43 18.78 -12.02 -19.81
N ARG A 44 19.20 -10.78 -19.56
CA ARG A 44 20.62 -10.45 -19.33
C ARG A 44 20.88 -10.30 -17.84
N THR A 45 21.59 -11.27 -17.28
CA THR A 45 22.17 -11.22 -15.94
C THR A 45 23.35 -10.25 -15.95
N SER A 46 23.18 -9.05 -15.38
CA SER A 46 24.29 -8.11 -15.14
C SER A 46 24.61 -8.07 -13.65
N THR A 47 25.71 -8.71 -13.29
CA THR A 47 26.36 -8.65 -11.98
C THR A 47 27.15 -7.35 -11.87
N ARG A 48 26.55 -6.28 -11.36
CA ARG A 48 27.32 -5.10 -10.94
C ARG A 48 27.89 -5.32 -9.54
N LYS A 49 29.19 -5.60 -9.50
CA LYS A 49 30.05 -5.49 -8.31
C LYS A 49 29.95 -4.07 -7.75
N ARG A 50 29.63 -3.96 -6.46
CA ARG A 50 29.69 -2.71 -5.70
C ARG A 50 31.12 -2.55 -5.22
N SER A 51 31.92 -1.75 -5.92
CA SER A 51 33.23 -1.32 -5.43
C SER A 51 33.01 -0.21 -4.41
N SER A 52 33.16 -0.53 -3.13
CA SER A 52 33.24 0.42 -2.03
C SER A 52 34.68 0.89 -1.91
N ASN A 53 34.98 2.08 -2.40
CA ASN A 53 36.15 2.84 -1.98
C ASN A 53 35.75 3.59 -0.70
N ASN A 54 36.35 3.21 0.42
CA ASN A 54 36.41 4.04 1.62
C ASN A 54 37.87 4.49 1.74
N GLN A 55 38.11 5.79 1.53
CA GLN A 55 39.29 6.45 2.05
C GLN A 55 38.99 6.83 3.50
N GLU A 56 39.91 6.47 4.39
CA GLU A 56 39.86 6.74 5.81
C GLU A 56 40.53 8.10 6.04
N ASP A 57 39.72 9.12 6.35
CA ASP A 57 40.21 10.42 6.78
C ASP A 57 40.29 10.43 8.32
N GLU A 58 41.52 10.32 8.81
CA GLU A 58 41.94 10.46 10.20
C GLU A 58 41.76 11.92 10.66
N ALA A 59 40.78 12.18 11.52
CA ALA A 59 40.68 13.43 12.26
C ALA A 59 40.34 13.15 13.73
N SER A 60 41.39 13.19 14.55
CA SER A 60 41.35 13.18 16.01
C SER A 60 40.66 14.45 16.55
N MET A 61 39.66 14.31 17.42
CA MET A 61 39.30 15.37 18.38
C MET A 61 38.85 14.76 19.70
N ASP A 62 39.68 14.98 20.71
CA ASP A 62 39.50 14.65 22.12
C ASP A 62 38.22 15.31 22.66
N ARG A 63 37.30 14.51 23.22
CA ARG A 63 35.98 14.97 23.67
C ARG A 63 35.83 14.74 25.18
N PRO A 64 35.67 15.80 26.01
CA PRO A 64 35.63 15.65 27.46
C PRO A 64 34.39 14.88 27.92
N GLY A 65 34.64 13.88 28.77
CA GLY A 65 33.68 12.87 29.22
C GLY A 65 32.53 13.42 30.06
N LYS A 66 31.31 13.33 29.54
CA LYS A 66 30.08 13.54 30.31
C LYS A 66 29.78 12.25 31.08
N LYS A 67 29.88 12.30 32.42
CA LYS A 67 29.60 11.16 33.31
C LYS A 67 28.21 10.59 32.98
N ARG A 68 28.19 9.40 32.39
CA ARG A 68 26.96 8.69 32.05
C ARG A 68 26.35 8.22 33.36
N ALA A 69 25.16 8.73 33.70
CA ALA A 69 24.32 8.08 34.68
C ALA A 69 24.13 6.62 34.20
N VAL A 70 24.47 5.66 35.06
CA VAL A 70 24.22 4.25 34.80
C VAL A 70 22.70 4.08 34.83
N ILE A 71 22.07 4.18 33.66
CA ILE A 71 20.69 3.72 33.50
C ILE A 71 20.80 2.19 33.54
N GLU A 72 20.33 1.56 34.61
CA GLU A 72 20.11 0.11 34.63
C GLU A 72 19.31 -0.26 33.38
N ILE A 73 19.98 -0.95 32.46
CA ILE A 73 19.35 -1.44 31.24
C ILE A 73 18.47 -2.61 31.69
N ARG A 74 17.22 -2.33 32.08
CA ARG A 74 16.21 -3.38 32.24
C ARG A 74 16.23 -4.22 30.98
N GLU A 75 16.55 -5.50 31.12
CA GLU A 75 16.58 -6.46 30.02
C GLU A 75 15.20 -6.46 29.34
N GLN A 76 15.09 -5.71 28.26
CA GLN A 76 13.91 -5.73 27.41
C GLN A 76 13.93 -7.12 26.77
N LYS A 77 12.98 -7.99 27.14
CA LYS A 77 12.75 -9.28 26.48
C LYS A 77 12.55 -9.01 24.99
N VAL A 78 13.63 -9.07 24.20
CA VAL A 78 13.59 -8.93 22.77
C VAL A 78 12.86 -10.17 22.28
N GLY A 79 11.58 -10.03 21.92
CA GLY A 79 10.81 -11.13 21.37
C GLY A 79 11.60 -11.81 20.27
N GLU A 80 11.94 -13.09 20.47
CA GLU A 80 12.80 -13.87 19.59
C GLU A 80 12.14 -13.94 18.21
N LYS A 81 12.72 -13.23 17.23
CA LYS A 81 12.16 -13.18 15.87
C LYS A 81 12.44 -14.52 15.19
N THR A 82 11.43 -15.37 15.08
CA THR A 82 11.53 -16.67 14.40
C THR A 82 11.72 -16.53 12.88
N LEU A 83 12.48 -17.43 12.25
CA LEU A 83 12.64 -17.49 10.79
C LEU A 83 11.40 -18.04 10.08
N CYS A 84 11.25 -17.72 8.80
CA CYS A 84 10.17 -18.20 7.94
C CYS A 84 10.39 -19.68 7.57
N SER A 85 9.42 -20.53 7.88
CA SER A 85 9.45 -21.97 7.58
C SER A 85 9.09 -22.32 6.13
N ALA A 86 9.29 -21.40 5.19
CA ALA A 86 9.14 -21.72 3.78
C ALA A 86 10.50 -22.11 3.22
N ASP A 87 10.51 -23.07 2.30
CA ASP A 87 11.74 -23.58 1.70
C ASP A 87 12.57 -22.43 1.09
N HIS A 88 13.86 -22.42 1.42
CA HIS A 88 14.81 -21.39 0.96
C HIS A 88 14.43 -19.94 1.35
N CYS A 89 13.70 -19.73 2.46
CA CYS A 89 13.41 -18.40 2.98
C CYS A 89 14.23 -18.05 4.22
N THR A 90 15.22 -17.18 4.05
CA THR A 90 16.03 -16.64 5.16
C THR A 90 15.40 -15.43 5.86
N ASN A 91 14.18 -15.05 5.47
CA ASN A 91 13.49 -13.91 6.09
C ASN A 91 12.80 -14.32 7.39
N PHE A 92 12.57 -13.36 8.29
CA PHE A 92 11.79 -13.59 9.49
C PHE A 92 10.31 -13.84 9.20
N SER A 93 9.72 -14.69 10.03
CA SER A 93 8.30 -14.97 10.10
C SER A 93 7.51 -13.75 10.57
N SER A 94 6.21 -13.76 10.25
CA SER A 94 5.29 -12.78 10.84
C SER A 94 5.16 -13.00 12.35
N MET A 95 4.80 -11.95 13.10
CA MET A 95 4.63 -12.06 14.56
C MET A 95 3.58 -13.10 15.00
N THR A 96 2.64 -13.44 14.11
CA THR A 96 1.50 -14.33 14.41
C THR A 96 1.55 -15.63 13.63
N GLY A 97 2.64 -15.95 12.93
CA GLY A 97 2.67 -17.13 12.08
C GLY A 97 4.06 -17.48 11.58
N ARG A 98 4.29 -18.78 11.40
CA ARG A 98 5.57 -19.41 11.06
C ARG A 98 6.10 -19.13 9.65
N VAL A 99 5.40 -18.28 8.90
CA VAL A 99 5.78 -17.87 7.55
C VAL A 99 5.65 -16.36 7.44
N ARG A 100 6.32 -15.78 6.44
CA ARG A 100 6.17 -14.36 6.12
C ARG A 100 4.88 -14.09 5.37
N VAL A 101 4.51 -12.82 5.29
CA VAL A 101 3.29 -12.34 4.59
C VAL A 101 3.30 -12.74 3.12
N LYS A 102 4.46 -12.65 2.46
CA LYS A 102 4.62 -13.04 1.05
C LYS A 102 4.50 -14.56 0.84
N HIS A 103 4.61 -15.37 1.90
CA HIS A 103 4.40 -16.82 1.88
C HIS A 103 3.06 -17.21 2.52
N GLY A 104 2.09 -16.28 2.56
CA GLY A 104 0.72 -16.60 2.96
C GLY A 104 0.33 -16.22 4.39
N ALA A 105 1.22 -15.61 5.18
CA ALA A 105 0.80 -15.12 6.50
C ALA A 105 -0.27 -14.02 6.38
N LYS A 106 -1.45 -14.28 6.95
CA LYS A 106 -2.58 -13.36 6.96
C LYS A 106 -2.30 -12.23 7.95
N LYS A 107 -2.43 -10.97 7.51
CA LYS A 107 -2.42 -9.80 8.39
C LYS A 107 -3.84 -9.48 8.84
N LYS A 108 -4.12 -9.47 10.15
CA LYS A 108 -5.41 -9.00 10.68
C LYS A 108 -5.51 -7.48 10.47
N LYS A 109 -6.48 -7.03 9.66
CA LYS A 109 -6.81 -5.61 9.52
C LYS A 109 -7.56 -5.16 10.77
N ARG A 110 -7.27 -3.96 11.28
CA ARG A 110 -8.01 -3.37 12.42
C ARG A 110 -9.32 -2.76 11.89
N CYS A 111 -10.45 -3.13 12.48
CA CYS A 111 -11.78 -2.63 12.13
C CYS A 111 -12.16 -1.44 13.02
N CYS A 112 -13.00 -0.57 12.49
CA CYS A 112 -13.52 0.60 13.17
C CYS A 112 -14.21 0.22 14.48
N ASN A 113 -13.98 1.00 15.54
CA ASN A 113 -14.54 0.75 16.87
C ASN A 113 -16.03 1.10 17.01
N SER A 114 -16.63 1.71 15.99
CA SER A 114 -18.07 2.04 15.99
C SER A 114 -18.92 0.77 15.79
N GLU A 115 -20.00 0.63 16.55
CA GLU A 115 -20.98 -0.45 16.45
C GLU A 115 -21.42 -0.72 14.99
N GLY A 116 -21.36 -1.98 14.57
CA GLY A 116 -21.79 -2.40 13.23
C GLY A 116 -20.88 -1.99 12.06
N CYS A 117 -19.71 -1.39 12.30
CA CYS A 117 -18.85 -0.92 11.22
C CYS A 117 -17.75 -1.92 10.82
N THR A 118 -17.82 -2.41 9.59
CA THR A 118 -16.82 -3.29 8.98
C THR A 118 -15.66 -2.54 8.30
N ASN A 119 -15.67 -1.21 8.33
CA ASN A 119 -14.63 -0.41 7.70
C ASN A 119 -13.30 -0.53 8.45
N GLN A 120 -12.20 -0.40 7.71
CA GLN A 120 -10.86 -0.39 8.29
C GLN A 120 -10.59 0.91 9.05
N VAL A 121 -9.89 0.78 10.19
CA VAL A 121 -9.36 1.93 10.94
C VAL A 121 -8.32 2.65 10.10
N VAL A 122 -8.46 3.97 10.02
CA VAL A 122 -7.44 4.83 9.40
C VAL A 122 -6.49 5.36 10.46
N ASN A 123 -7.04 6.02 11.49
CA ASN A 123 -6.30 6.59 12.60
C ASN A 123 -7.20 6.64 13.84
N GLY A 124 -6.63 6.56 15.04
CA GLY A 124 -7.37 6.73 16.30
C GLY A 124 -8.47 5.69 16.57
N GLY A 125 -8.40 4.49 15.98
CA GLY A 125 -9.40 3.43 16.22
C GLY A 125 -10.69 3.55 15.42
N VAL A 126 -10.84 4.60 14.60
CA VAL A 126 -12.03 4.84 13.78
C VAL A 126 -11.70 4.89 12.28
N CYS A 127 -12.74 4.67 11.46
CA CYS A 127 -12.62 4.78 10.01
C CYS A 127 -12.86 6.22 9.54
N ARG A 128 -12.59 6.47 8.25
CA ARG A 128 -12.79 7.79 7.64
C ARG A 128 -14.22 8.33 7.74
N ARG A 129 -15.23 7.45 7.83
CA ARG A 129 -16.64 7.83 8.00
C ARG A 129 -16.99 8.17 9.45
N HIS A 130 -16.29 7.56 10.41
CA HIS A 130 -16.56 7.74 11.85
C HIS A 130 -15.57 8.72 12.49
N GLY A 131 -15.18 9.76 11.75
CA GLY A 131 -14.42 10.88 12.31
C GLY A 131 -12.94 10.61 12.53
N ALA A 132 -12.31 9.68 11.79
CA ALA A 132 -10.85 9.57 11.84
C ALA A 132 -10.21 10.93 11.54
N GLU A 133 -9.40 11.43 12.47
CA GLU A 133 -8.70 12.70 12.31
C GLU A 133 -7.69 12.58 11.17
N LEU A 134 -7.99 13.30 10.08
CA LEU A 134 -7.18 13.34 8.88
C LEU A 134 -6.45 14.67 8.83
N LYS A 135 -5.12 14.62 8.90
CA LYS A 135 -4.29 15.81 8.77
C LYS A 135 -4.47 16.43 7.39
N LEU A 136 -4.86 17.70 7.33
CA LEU A 136 -4.94 18.45 6.08
C LEU A 136 -3.54 18.82 5.56
N CYS A 137 -3.48 19.22 4.31
CA CYS A 137 -2.26 19.73 3.70
C CYS A 137 -1.84 21.03 4.37
N ARG A 138 -0.57 21.14 4.77
CA ARG A 138 0.05 22.34 5.35
C ARG A 138 0.08 23.56 4.41
N ARG A 139 -0.27 23.40 3.13
CA ARG A 139 -0.25 24.52 2.18
C ARG A 139 -1.49 25.37 2.40
N GLU A 140 -1.30 26.68 2.52
CA GLU A 140 -2.40 27.64 2.68
C GLU A 140 -3.47 27.47 1.60
N GLY A 141 -4.74 27.50 2.01
CA GLY A 141 -5.89 27.29 1.13
C GLY A 141 -6.08 25.86 0.61
N CYS A 142 -5.29 24.87 1.05
CA CYS A 142 -5.43 23.50 0.56
C CYS A 142 -6.29 22.61 1.48
N THR A 143 -7.53 22.36 1.07
CA THR A 143 -8.48 21.46 1.76
C THR A 143 -8.22 19.96 1.53
N LYS A 144 -7.15 19.61 0.80
CA LYS A 144 -6.81 18.20 0.52
C LYS A 144 -6.11 17.56 1.72
N ILE A 145 -6.43 16.29 1.95
CA ILE A 145 -5.81 15.47 3.00
C ILE A 145 -4.32 15.26 2.71
N SER A 146 -3.49 15.39 3.74
CA SER A 146 -2.07 15.06 3.70
C SER A 146 -1.86 13.55 3.69
N VAL A 147 -0.96 13.07 2.83
CA VAL A 147 -0.68 11.63 2.71
C VAL A 147 0.65 11.30 3.37
N LYS A 148 1.68 12.12 3.13
CA LYS A 148 3.01 12.01 3.75
C LYS A 148 3.56 13.41 3.99
N GLU A 149 4.33 13.57 5.06
CA GLU A 149 5.06 14.81 5.39
C GLU A 149 4.16 16.08 5.49
N GLY A 150 2.89 15.91 5.87
CA GLY A 150 1.97 17.04 6.04
C GLY A 150 1.51 17.71 4.74
N VAL A 151 1.75 17.09 3.57
CA VAL A 151 1.31 17.62 2.27
C VAL A 151 0.42 16.62 1.52
N CYS A 152 -0.52 17.14 0.72
CA CYS A 152 -1.39 16.32 -0.12
C CYS A 152 -0.63 15.75 -1.32
N ILE A 153 -1.21 14.79 -2.03
CA ILE A 153 -0.58 14.15 -3.22
C ILE A 153 -0.16 15.18 -4.29
N LYS A 154 -0.94 16.25 -4.47
CA LYS A 154 -0.61 17.31 -5.43
C LYS A 154 0.57 18.19 -4.98
N HIS A 155 0.69 18.43 -3.68
CA HIS A 155 1.72 19.30 -3.09
C HIS A 155 2.92 18.52 -2.53
N GLY A 156 2.83 17.20 -2.51
CA GLY A 156 3.91 16.30 -2.14
C GLY A 156 5.10 16.46 -3.08
N LYS A 157 6.29 16.34 -2.52
CA LYS A 157 7.53 16.34 -3.30
C LYS A 157 7.51 15.11 -4.23
N LYS A 158 7.38 15.35 -5.53
CA LYS A 158 7.61 14.33 -6.55
C LYS A 158 9.11 14.28 -6.81
N LYS A 159 9.70 13.08 -6.86
CA LYS A 159 11.10 12.95 -7.24
C LYS A 159 11.26 13.39 -8.70
N THR A 160 12.26 14.20 -8.99
CA THR A 160 12.64 14.52 -10.36
C THR A 160 13.47 13.38 -10.93
N CYS A 161 13.54 13.34 -12.26
CA CYS A 161 14.36 12.40 -13.00
C CYS A 161 15.84 12.55 -12.62
N SER A 162 16.53 11.44 -12.38
CA SER A 162 17.95 11.39 -12.05
C SER A 162 18.89 11.67 -13.23
N SER A 163 18.35 11.86 -14.44
CA SER A 163 19.17 12.23 -15.60
C SER A 163 19.53 13.73 -15.55
N GLU A 164 20.78 14.04 -15.88
CA GLU A 164 21.30 15.41 -15.98
C GLU A 164 20.36 16.33 -16.79
N GLY A 165 19.99 17.46 -16.19
CA GLY A 165 19.15 18.49 -16.83
C GLY A 165 17.66 18.14 -17.02
N CYS A 166 17.16 17.02 -16.49
CA CYS A 166 15.76 16.65 -16.66
C CYS A 166 14.87 17.08 -15.49
N THR A 167 13.96 18.00 -15.76
CA THR A 167 12.94 18.48 -14.81
C THR A 167 11.68 17.61 -14.76
N SER A 168 11.64 16.53 -15.55
CA SER A 168 10.51 15.61 -15.58
C SER A 168 10.39 14.83 -14.27
N ILE A 169 9.16 14.43 -13.95
CA ILE A 169 8.88 13.63 -12.76
C ILE A 169 9.40 12.21 -12.97
N ALA A 170 10.17 11.72 -12.00
CA ALA A 170 10.61 10.33 -11.94
C ALA A 170 9.44 9.40 -11.59
N GLN A 171 9.42 8.26 -12.25
CA GLN A 171 8.54 7.15 -11.98
C GLN A 171 9.27 6.11 -11.10
N LYS A 172 8.91 4.84 -11.23
CA LYS A 172 9.52 3.74 -10.48
C LYS A 172 10.92 3.46 -11.04
N GLY A 173 11.96 3.81 -10.27
CA GLY A 173 13.35 3.64 -10.69
C GLY A 173 14.17 4.93 -10.76
N GLY A 174 13.57 6.08 -10.43
CA GLY A 174 14.30 7.35 -10.36
C GLY A 174 14.44 8.09 -11.69
N VAL A 175 13.92 7.54 -12.79
CA VAL A 175 13.93 8.15 -14.12
C VAL A 175 12.50 8.47 -14.58
N CYS A 176 12.34 9.45 -15.47
CA CYS A 176 11.04 9.78 -16.06
C CYS A 176 10.67 8.80 -17.18
N ILE A 177 9.44 8.88 -17.68
CA ILE A 177 8.95 8.00 -18.75
C ILE A 177 9.79 8.06 -20.02
N ARG A 178 10.39 9.23 -20.28
CA ARG A 178 11.27 9.47 -21.43
C ARG A 178 12.67 8.89 -21.24
N HIS A 179 13.07 8.61 -20.00
CA HIS A 179 14.40 8.09 -19.65
C HIS A 179 14.33 6.66 -19.08
N GLY A 180 13.24 5.92 -19.34
CA GLY A 180 13.15 4.48 -19.08
C GLY A 180 12.46 4.09 -17.77
N ALA A 181 11.35 4.75 -17.44
CA ALA A 181 10.45 4.36 -16.33
C ALA A 181 9.89 2.94 -16.44
#